data_AF-A0A958D0V5-F1
#
_entry.id   AF-A0A958D0V5-F1
#
_cell.length_a   1.000
_cell.length_b   1.000
_cell.length_c   1.000
_cell.angle_alpha   90.00
_cell.angle_beta   90.00
_cell.angle_gamma   90.00
#
_symmetry.space_group_name_H-M   'P 1'
#
loop_
_entity.id
_entity.type
_entity.pdbx_description
1 polymer ?
#
loop_
_entity_poly.entity_id
_entity_poly.type
_entity_poly.pdbx_seq_one_letter_code
_entity_poly.pdbx_strand_id
1 'polypeptide(L)'
;EPMQVRLMTEAHGAPASVRMLHVLQGADGGAAASPVTAVQSDDALWQGGVVDGTLVLFAESTSQSLIGALSYHVPANTTTHLITGLLPGGSYDVQMDIAADGTQVTIQPGAQVQADEGGVLVIP
;
A
#
# COMPACT_ATOMS: atom_id res chain seq x y z
N GLU A 1 22.02 27.34 -3.84
CA GLU A 1 22.59 26.87 -2.56
C GLU A 1 23.09 25.43 -2.72
N PRO A 2 24.14 25.02 -1.98
CA PRO A 2 24.57 23.61 -1.95
C PRO A 2 23.71 22.76 -1.00
N MET A 3 23.64 21.45 -1.25
CA MET A 3 22.99 20.47 -0.38
C MET A 3 23.66 20.40 0.99
N GLN A 4 22.89 20.56 2.07
CA GLN A 4 23.40 20.62 3.47
C GLN A 4 23.37 19.25 4.18
N VAL A 5 22.40 18.39 3.85
CA VAL A 5 22.16 17.11 4.54
C VAL A 5 21.78 16.00 3.56
N ARG A 6 22.06 14.74 3.93
CA ARG A 6 21.68 13.54 3.19
C ARG A 6 21.25 12.43 4.15
N LEU A 7 20.10 11.82 3.87
CA LEU A 7 19.67 10.56 4.49
C LEU A 7 20.07 9.38 3.61
N MET A 8 20.60 8.31 4.21
CA MET A 8 20.98 7.08 3.51
C MET A 8 20.41 5.88 4.28
N THR A 9 19.84 4.91 3.56
CA THR A 9 19.38 3.63 4.12
C THR A 9 20.01 2.52 3.30
N GLU A 10 20.57 1.51 3.96
CA GLU A 10 21.24 0.37 3.32
C GLU A 10 20.79 -0.94 3.96
N ALA A 11 20.69 -2.00 3.16
CA ALA A 11 20.47 -3.34 3.66
C ALA A 11 21.81 -4.07 3.81
N HIS A 12 22.15 -4.44 5.05
CA HIS A 12 23.41 -5.12 5.33
C HIS A 12 23.42 -6.57 4.84
N GLY A 13 24.61 -7.12 4.59
CA GLY A 13 24.79 -8.56 4.32
C GLY A 13 24.61 -8.99 2.86
N ALA A 14 24.64 -8.06 1.90
CA ALA A 14 24.53 -8.32 0.46
C ALA A 14 23.32 -9.21 0.07
N PRO A 15 22.10 -8.86 0.49
CA PRO A 15 20.90 -9.61 0.13
C PRO A 15 20.67 -9.63 -1.39
N ALA A 16 20.14 -10.74 -1.90
CA ALA A 16 19.82 -10.89 -3.32
C ALA A 16 18.64 -10.02 -3.78
N SER A 17 17.77 -9.59 -2.86
CA SER A 17 16.64 -8.70 -3.13
C SER A 17 16.32 -7.88 -1.87
N VAL A 18 16.02 -6.60 -2.06
CA VAL A 18 15.67 -5.66 -0.98
C VAL A 18 14.54 -4.77 -1.45
N ARG A 19 13.57 -4.56 -0.57
CA ARG A 19 12.56 -3.52 -0.71
C ARG A 19 12.60 -2.62 0.51
N MET A 20 12.62 -1.31 0.27
CA MET A 20 12.58 -0.30 1.31
C MET A 20 11.33 0.55 1.08
N LEU A 21 10.54 0.71 2.14
CA LEU A 21 9.40 1.60 2.15
C LEU A 21 9.72 2.77 3.07
N HIS A 22 9.71 3.97 2.51
CA HIS A 22 9.89 5.21 3.26
C HIS A 22 8.61 6.04 3.15
N VAL A 23 8.15 6.56 4.30
CA VAL A 23 7.06 7.54 4.35
C VAL A 23 7.66 8.88 4.74
N LEU A 24 7.49 9.87 3.87
CA LEU A 24 7.95 11.24 4.10
C LEU A 24 6.74 12.12 4.40
N GLN A 25 6.77 12.80 5.55
CA GLN A 25 5.72 13.72 5.97
C GLN A 25 6.34 15.12 6.15
N GLY A 26 5.81 16.09 5.41
CA GLY A 26 6.13 17.50 5.62
C GLY A 26 5.22 18.08 6.71
N ALA A 27 5.81 18.79 7.68
CA ALA A 27 5.08 19.46 8.74
C ALA A 27 5.81 20.74 9.17
N ASP A 28 5.08 21.64 9.85
CA ASP A 28 5.67 22.84 10.45
C ASP A 28 6.68 22.48 11.55
N GLY A 29 7.62 23.38 11.82
CA GLY A 29 8.64 23.18 12.85
C GLY A 29 8.02 22.93 14.23
N GLY A 30 8.31 21.77 14.81
CA GLY A 30 7.80 21.35 16.12
C GLY A 30 6.49 20.57 16.09
N ALA A 31 5.87 20.38 14.93
CA ALA A 31 4.73 19.48 14.78
C ALA A 31 5.19 18.01 14.86
N ALA A 32 4.35 17.15 15.45
CA ALA A 32 4.57 15.71 15.42
C ALA A 32 4.14 15.14 14.07
N ALA A 33 4.88 14.14 13.57
CA ALA A 33 4.46 13.38 12.40
C ALA A 33 3.22 12.53 12.73
N SER A 34 2.34 12.33 11.75
CA SER A 34 1.21 11.41 11.90
C SER A 34 1.70 9.97 12.04
N PRO A 35 1.01 9.13 12.84
CA PRO A 35 1.38 7.73 12.98
C PRO A 35 1.27 7.01 11.63
N VAL A 36 2.23 6.14 11.37
CA VAL A 36 2.28 5.29 10.18
C VAL A 36 2.15 3.84 10.62
N THR A 37 1.22 3.10 10.01
CA THR A 37 1.10 1.65 10.23
C THR A 37 1.57 0.93 8.99
N ALA A 38 2.60 0.09 9.10
CA ALA A 38 3.03 -0.76 7.99
C ALA A 38 1.96 -1.84 7.72
N VAL A 39 1.66 -2.06 6.44
CA VAL A 39 0.69 -3.06 5.99
C VAL A 39 1.33 -3.92 4.92
N GLN A 40 1.01 -5.21 4.96
CA GLN A 40 1.49 -6.19 4.01
C GLN A 40 0.34 -7.16 3.70
N SER A 41 0.26 -7.62 2.46
CA SER A 41 -0.66 -8.69 2.08
C SER A 41 -0.27 -10.04 2.68
N ASP A 42 -1.24 -10.93 2.81
CA ASP A 42 -1.03 -12.25 3.42
C ASP A 42 0.02 -13.09 2.66
N ASP A 43 0.14 -12.88 1.35
CA ASP A 43 1.13 -13.52 0.48
C ASP A 43 2.46 -12.77 0.38
N ALA A 44 2.61 -11.64 1.07
CA ALA A 44 3.77 -10.75 1.05
C ALA A 44 4.11 -10.09 -0.30
N LEU A 45 3.23 -10.22 -1.31
CA LEU A 45 3.48 -9.67 -2.64
C LEU A 45 3.11 -8.18 -2.73
N TRP A 46 2.32 -7.64 -1.80
CA TRP A 46 2.05 -6.21 -1.67
C TRP A 46 2.50 -5.70 -0.29
N GLN A 47 3.14 -4.54 -0.29
CA GLN A 47 3.64 -3.87 0.92
C GLN A 47 3.38 -2.37 0.86
N GLY A 48 3.14 -1.76 2.02
CA GLY A 48 2.79 -0.36 2.07
C GLY A 48 2.52 0.12 3.49
N GLY A 49 1.73 1.18 3.60
CA GLY A 49 1.40 1.72 4.91
C GLY A 49 0.16 2.60 4.91
N VAL A 50 -0.41 2.72 6.10
CA VAL A 50 -1.53 3.61 6.42
C VAL A 50 -1.00 4.86 7.09
N VAL A 51 -1.39 6.02 6.57
CA VAL A 51 -1.16 7.33 7.18
C VAL A 51 -2.48 8.09 7.13
N ASP A 52 -2.94 8.58 8.27
CA ASP A 52 -4.16 9.40 8.37
C ASP A 52 -5.39 8.77 7.67
N GLY A 53 -5.62 7.48 7.91
CA GLY A 53 -6.74 6.74 7.32
C GLY A 53 -6.58 6.38 5.83
N THR A 54 -5.46 6.73 5.20
CA THR A 54 -5.16 6.39 3.80
C THR A 54 -4.11 5.29 3.72
N LEU A 55 -4.49 4.15 3.17
CA LEU A 55 -3.59 3.07 2.78
C LEU A 55 -3.04 3.31 1.38
N VAL A 56 -1.74 3.09 1.21
CA VAL A 56 -1.14 2.85 -0.11
C VAL A 56 -0.43 1.50 -0.08
N LEU A 57 -0.75 0.59 -1.01
CA LEU A 57 -0.07 -0.69 -1.19
C LEU A 57 0.64 -0.76 -2.54
N PHE A 58 1.89 -1.22 -2.50
CA PHE A 58 2.77 -1.39 -3.65
C PHE A 58 2.99 -2.87 -3.94
N ALA A 59 2.68 -3.29 -5.16
CA ALA A 59 3.01 -4.62 -5.64
C ALA A 59 4.53 -4.81 -5.71
N GLU A 60 4.97 -6.04 -5.50
CA GLU A 60 6.34 -6.49 -5.78
C GLU A 60 6.73 -6.30 -7.23
N SER A 61 5.78 -6.51 -8.14
CA SER A 61 5.97 -6.29 -9.58
C SER A 61 4.74 -5.61 -10.16
N THR A 62 4.95 -4.78 -11.18
CA THR A 62 3.87 -4.03 -11.82
C THR A 62 3.13 -4.86 -12.86
N SER A 63 1.91 -4.43 -13.21
CA SER A 63 1.06 -5.07 -14.22
C SER A 63 0.77 -6.54 -13.91
N GLN A 64 0.68 -6.87 -12.62
CA GLN A 64 0.40 -8.23 -12.17
C GLN A 64 -1.08 -8.54 -12.40
N SER A 65 -1.32 -9.63 -13.14
CA SER A 65 -2.65 -10.24 -13.16
C SER A 65 -2.87 -10.95 -11.82
N LEU A 66 -3.96 -10.62 -11.14
CA LEU A 66 -4.37 -11.37 -9.95
C LEU A 66 -4.89 -12.74 -10.41
N ILE A 67 -4.11 -13.79 -10.14
CA ILE A 67 -4.51 -15.19 -10.41
C ILE A 67 -5.37 -15.73 -9.26
N GLY A 68 -5.22 -15.16 -8.06
CA GLY A 68 -6.04 -15.43 -6.87
C GLY A 68 -6.56 -14.14 -6.24
N ALA A 69 -6.84 -14.18 -4.95
CA ALA A 69 -7.28 -13.01 -4.20
C ALA A 69 -6.11 -12.35 -3.44
N LEU A 70 -5.99 -11.03 -3.55
CA LEU A 70 -5.15 -10.21 -2.70
C LEU A 70 -5.89 -9.94 -1.40
N SER A 71 -5.34 -10.39 -0.27
CA SER A 71 -5.91 -10.17 1.06
C SER A 71 -4.93 -9.44 1.97
N TYR A 72 -5.42 -8.49 2.76
CA TYR A 72 -4.64 -7.72 3.72
C TYR A 72 -5.52 -7.13 4.83
N HIS A 73 -4.91 -6.79 5.96
CA HIS A 73 -5.57 -6.17 7.11
C HIS A 73 -5.15 -4.73 7.29
N VAL A 74 -6.10 -3.87 7.66
CA VAL A 74 -5.86 -2.47 8.01
C VAL A 74 -6.55 -2.09 9.32
N PRO A 75 -6.10 -1.03 10.01
CA PRO A 75 -6.86 -0.41 11.09
C PRO A 75 -8.27 -0.01 10.64
N ALA A 76 -9.25 -0.14 11.53
CA ALA A 76 -10.67 0.11 11.23
C ALA A 76 -11.00 1.55 10.80
N ASN A 77 -10.11 2.51 11.07
CA ASN A 77 -10.26 3.91 10.64
C ASN A 77 -9.65 4.19 9.25
N THR A 78 -9.22 3.15 8.53
CA THR A 78 -8.77 3.29 7.14
C THR A 78 -10.00 3.43 6.24
N THR A 79 -10.07 4.54 5.52
CA THR A 79 -11.21 4.91 4.66
C THR A 79 -10.83 5.06 3.20
N THR A 80 -9.54 5.08 2.89
CA THR A 80 -9.07 5.22 1.51
C THR A 80 -7.98 4.19 1.25
N HIS A 81 -8.12 3.42 0.19
CA HIS A 81 -7.13 2.43 -0.23
C HIS A 81 -6.68 2.73 -1.65
N LEU A 82 -5.36 2.84 -1.84
CA LEU A 82 -4.71 2.97 -3.14
C LEU A 82 -3.88 1.70 -3.38
N ILE A 83 -4.39 0.81 -4.23
CA ILE A 83 -3.77 -0.48 -4.54
C ILE A 83 -3.10 -0.38 -5.89
N THR A 84 -1.77 -0.44 -5.90
CA THR A 84 -0.98 -0.22 -7.12
C THR A 84 -0.42 -1.53 -7.68
N GLY A 85 0.04 -1.49 -8.93
CA GLY A 85 0.70 -2.61 -9.61
C GLY A 85 -0.24 -3.68 -10.15
N LEU A 86 -1.54 -3.42 -10.13
CA LEU A 86 -2.56 -4.25 -10.77
C LEU A 86 -2.48 -4.15 -12.30
N LEU A 87 -3.24 -4.99 -13.01
CA LEU A 87 -3.37 -4.89 -14.46
C LEU A 87 -4.07 -3.56 -14.81
N PRO A 88 -3.48 -2.70 -15.67
CA PRO A 88 -4.16 -1.49 -16.15
C PRO A 88 -5.53 -1.79 -16.77
N GLY A 89 -6.56 -1.06 -16.33
CA GLY A 89 -7.94 -1.31 -16.77
C GLY A 89 -8.53 -2.65 -16.31
N GLY A 90 -7.85 -3.40 -15.44
CA GLY A 90 -8.35 -4.63 -14.86
C GLY A 90 -9.58 -4.38 -13.98
N SER A 91 -10.55 -5.29 -14.01
CA SER A 91 -11.75 -5.22 -13.20
C SER A 91 -11.69 -6.21 -12.04
N TYR A 92 -12.15 -5.77 -10.88
CA TYR A 92 -12.00 -6.45 -9.60
C TYR A 92 -13.29 -6.36 -8.77
N ASP A 93 -13.50 -7.36 -7.94
CA ASP A 93 -14.48 -7.33 -6.86
C ASP A 93 -13.74 -7.14 -5.54
N VAL A 94 -14.34 -6.38 -4.63
CA VAL A 94 -13.75 -6.05 -3.33
C VAL A 94 -14.71 -6.45 -2.23
N GLN A 95 -14.22 -7.25 -1.29
CA GLN A 95 -14.91 -7.59 -0.06
C GLN A 95 -14.18 -6.96 1.12
N MET A 96 -14.95 -6.38 2.04
CA MET A 96 -14.46 -5.84 3.30
C MET A 96 -15.20 -6.49 4.46
N ASP A 97 -14.46 -7.18 5.32
CA ASP A 97 -14.98 -7.73 6.57
C ASP A 97 -14.50 -6.83 7.71
N ILE A 98 -15.39 -5.94 8.16
CA ILE A 98 -15.11 -4.92 9.18
C ILE A 98 -15.28 -5.52 10.58
N ALA A 99 -14.26 -5.41 11.41
CA ALA A 99 -14.27 -5.79 12.81
C ALA A 99 -13.75 -4.65 13.71
N ALA A 100 -13.90 -4.79 15.02
CA ALA A 100 -13.51 -3.75 15.98
C ALA A 100 -11.98 -3.54 16.05
N ASP A 101 -11.21 -4.58 15.72
CA ASP A 101 -9.75 -4.63 15.71
C ASP A 101 -9.13 -4.30 14.34
N GLY A 102 -9.93 -4.20 13.29
CA GLY A 102 -9.46 -3.86 11.94
C GLY A 102 -10.45 -4.26 10.86
N THR A 103 -10.09 -3.94 9.61
CA THR A 103 -10.82 -4.38 8.42
C THR A 103 -9.95 -5.35 7.65
N GLN A 104 -10.46 -6.56 7.41
CA GLN A 104 -9.92 -7.46 6.40
C GLN A 104 -10.45 -7.01 5.05
N VAL A 105 -9.56 -6.81 4.08
CA VAL A 105 -9.93 -6.53 2.69
C VAL A 105 -9.47 -7.68 1.82
N THR A 106 -10.31 -8.09 0.88
CA THR A 106 -10.01 -9.11 -0.14
C THR A 106 -10.39 -8.58 -1.51
N ILE A 107 -9.46 -8.64 -2.46
CA ILE A 107 -9.60 -8.17 -3.84
C ILE A 107 -9.35 -9.33 -4.78
N GLN A 108 -10.25 -9.57 -5.71
CA GLN A 108 -10.13 -10.66 -6.70
C GLN A 108 -10.59 -10.17 -8.09
N PRO A 109 -10.20 -10.84 -9.19
CA PRO A 109 -10.74 -10.53 -10.51
C PRO A 109 -12.27 -10.56 -10.49
N GLY A 110 -12.89 -9.55 -11.08
CA GLY A 110 -14.32 -9.30 -10.94
C GLY A 110 -14.81 -8.20 -11.89
N ALA A 111 -15.89 -7.51 -11.52
CA ALA A 111 -16.54 -6.52 -12.37
C ALA A 111 -17.01 -5.25 -11.64
N GLN A 112 -16.87 -5.17 -10.31
CA GLN A 112 -17.41 -4.05 -9.53
C GLN A 112 -16.62 -2.75 -9.67
N VAL A 113 -15.31 -2.84 -9.58
CA VAL A 113 -14.40 -1.69 -9.59
C VAL A 113 -13.26 -1.94 -10.58
N GLN A 114 -12.76 -0.88 -11.19
CA GLN A 114 -11.75 -0.98 -12.23
C GLN A 114 -10.50 -0.21 -11.82
N ALA A 115 -9.33 -0.82 -12.00
CA ALA A 115 -8.07 -0.11 -11.89
C ALA A 115 -7.92 0.88 -13.05
N ASP A 116 -7.27 2.01 -12.80
CA ASP A 116 -7.01 3.02 -13.83
C ASP A 116 -5.98 2.55 -14.88
N GLU A 117 -5.62 3.43 -15.80
CA GLU A 117 -4.62 3.17 -16.86
C GLU A 117 -3.20 2.96 -16.30
N GLY A 118 -2.94 3.33 -15.04
CA GLY A 118 -1.70 3.07 -14.33
C GLY A 118 -1.71 1.77 -13.53
N GLY A 119 -2.82 1.02 -13.52
CA GLY A 119 -2.98 -0.17 -12.68
C GLY A 119 -3.15 0.18 -11.20
N VAL A 120 -3.77 1.33 -10.90
CA VAL A 120 -4.14 1.74 -9.54
C VAL A 120 -5.64 1.55 -9.34
N LEU A 121 -6.00 0.78 -8.31
CA LEU A 121 -7.37 0.63 -7.85
C LEU A 121 -7.59 1.49 -6.61
N VAL A 122 -8.60 2.36 -6.67
CA VAL A 122 -9.02 3.21 -5.56
C VAL A 122 -10.26 2.61 -4.92
N ILE A 123 -10.21 2.39 -3.60
CA ILE A 123 -11.35 1.90 -2.82
C ILE A 123 -11.66 2.91 -1.71
N PRO A 124 -12.88 3.48 -1.66
CA PRO A 124 -13.33 4.41 -0.62
C PRO A 124 -13.90 3.72 0.62
#